data_AF-A0A2A2JK69-F1
#
_entry.id   AF-A0A2A2JK69-F1
#
_cell.length_a   1.000
_cell.length_b   1.000
_cell.length_c   1.000
_cell.angle_alpha   90.00
_cell.angle_beta   90.00
_cell.angle_gamma   90.00
#
_symmetry.space_group_name_H-M   'P 1'
#
loop_
_entity.id
_entity.type
_entity.pdbx_description
1 polymer ?
#
loop_
_entity_poly.entity_id
_entity_poly.type
_entity_poly.pdbx_seq_one_letter_code
_entity_poly.pdbx_strand_id
1 'polypeptide(L)'
;MIRNIEKGHGQNGGEKKANGAQNEEKSEGDSPVSASANSVSEPAKSAVSAVDLHCLWYPTVRRTVMCLAKLFRCLDMGVFQSLARDLLTMCCDSLDEAAIKIAAQPVKKTTRSKQLDAELFVVKHLLILREQTTPYRHAATQRADATLPTKDFSLDLSKFTNVIFDDASKWFSISSNNTFLELITTVPVQVSETSGDSRRVIDSRLRTRCNQLITTTADLVVGPLLRWTDIAEDEALKPDFDLSKHPSLVAKELRELSAAAFKALNTVWPDIKKIYALYIGVSETEAILLSPVRKRIADTFARAWAFASKRYDEEMKGIAGLPSVQQVYLMLNKET
;
A
#
# COMPACT_ATOMS: atom_id res chain seq x y z
N MET A 1 -43.33 7.26 40.78
CA MET A 1 -44.17 8.27 41.46
C MET A 1 -43.49 9.61 41.26
N ILE A 2 -44.10 10.72 40.80
CA ILE A 2 -45.47 11.10 40.34
C ILE A 2 -45.21 12.10 39.17
N ARG A 3 -45.81 12.06 37.96
CA ARG A 3 -47.20 12.14 37.44
C ARG A 3 -47.82 13.55 37.43
N ASN A 4 -48.63 13.81 36.38
CA ASN A 4 -49.43 15.00 36.02
C ASN A 4 -48.66 16.08 35.22
N ILE A 5 -49.08 16.62 34.05
CA ILE A 5 -50.35 16.72 33.28
C ILE A 5 -51.21 17.95 33.60
N GLU A 6 -51.28 18.89 32.63
CA GLU A 6 -52.44 19.63 32.05
C GLU A 6 -51.92 20.26 30.72
N LYS A 7 -52.61 20.33 29.56
CA LYS A 7 -53.96 20.82 29.14
C LYS A 7 -54.14 22.35 29.28
N GLY A 8 -54.66 23.10 28.30
CA GLY A 8 -55.01 22.81 26.90
C GLY A 8 -56.02 23.82 26.29
N HIS A 9 -56.17 23.86 24.95
CA HIS A 9 -57.09 24.74 24.16
C HIS A 9 -56.77 26.27 24.17
N GLY A 10 -57.20 27.07 23.19
CA GLY A 10 -57.83 26.77 21.88
C GLY A 10 -58.47 28.00 21.20
N GLN A 11 -58.88 27.85 19.92
CA GLN A 11 -59.50 28.86 19.02
C GLN A 11 -58.56 30.00 18.55
N ASN A 12 -58.43 30.45 17.27
CA ASN A 12 -59.14 30.30 15.97
C ASN A 12 -60.02 31.51 15.56
N GLY A 13 -59.89 31.92 14.29
CA GLY A 13 -60.59 33.03 13.61
C GLY A 13 -59.62 34.01 12.93
N GLY A 14 -59.80 34.43 11.68
CA GLY A 14 -60.73 33.94 10.66
C GLY A 14 -60.85 34.86 9.43
N GLU A 15 -60.94 34.27 8.22
CA GLU A 15 -61.26 34.91 6.93
C GLU A 15 -60.21 35.93 6.36
N LYS A 16 -60.19 36.31 5.07
CA LYS A 16 -61.15 36.13 3.95
C LYS A 16 -60.45 36.05 2.57
N LYS A 17 -60.93 35.12 1.70
CA LYS A 17 -61.27 35.18 0.24
C LYS A 17 -60.50 36.12 -0.73
N ALA A 18 -60.37 35.86 -2.04
CA ALA A 18 -60.59 34.74 -3.00
C ALA A 18 -60.00 35.21 -4.38
N ASN A 19 -60.11 34.63 -5.59
CA ASN A 19 -60.79 33.48 -6.25
C ASN A 19 -59.95 33.15 -7.55
N GLY A 20 -60.18 32.18 -8.44
CA GLY A 20 -61.11 31.04 -8.63
C GLY A 20 -60.43 29.97 -9.54
N ALA A 21 -60.93 28.73 -9.67
CA ALA A 21 -61.96 28.23 -10.61
C ALA A 21 -61.56 28.35 -12.12
N GLN A 22 -61.67 27.36 -13.03
CA GLN A 22 -62.16 25.94 -13.08
C GLN A 22 -61.56 25.27 -14.38
N ASN A 23 -61.70 23.99 -14.81
CA ASN A 23 -62.45 22.77 -14.43
C ASN A 23 -61.48 21.53 -14.29
N GLU A 24 -61.67 20.20 -14.43
CA GLU A 24 -62.52 19.20 -15.17
C GLU A 24 -62.31 19.14 -16.71
N GLU A 25 -62.32 18.02 -17.47
CA GLU A 25 -62.62 16.56 -17.35
C GLU A 25 -61.49 15.71 -18.03
N LYS A 26 -61.07 14.48 -17.66
CA LYS A 26 -61.65 13.11 -17.49
C LYS A 26 -61.83 12.26 -18.79
N SER A 27 -61.06 11.17 -18.96
CA SER A 27 -61.49 9.85 -19.53
C SER A 27 -60.37 8.77 -19.46
N GLU A 28 -60.72 7.50 -19.63
CA GLU A 28 -59.86 6.29 -19.52
C GLU A 28 -59.72 5.49 -20.85
N GLY A 29 -58.82 4.48 -20.85
CA GLY A 29 -58.75 3.37 -21.83
C GLY A 29 -57.56 3.43 -22.81
N ASP A 30 -56.92 2.34 -23.23
CA ASP A 30 -56.84 0.94 -22.75
C ASP A 30 -55.55 0.31 -23.37
N SER A 31 -55.11 -0.87 -22.93
CA SER A 31 -53.93 -1.57 -23.49
C SER A 31 -54.28 -2.43 -24.72
N PRO A 32 -53.27 -2.91 -25.48
CA PRO A 32 -52.82 -4.29 -25.23
C PRO A 32 -51.30 -4.51 -25.33
N VAL A 33 -50.88 -5.72 -24.95
CA VAL A 33 -49.48 -6.12 -24.70
C VAL A 33 -48.76 -6.60 -25.97
N SER A 34 -47.47 -6.28 -26.08
CA SER A 34 -46.48 -7.06 -26.84
C SER A 34 -45.18 -7.16 -26.04
N ALA A 35 -44.37 -8.20 -26.26
CA ALA A 35 -43.39 -8.68 -25.28
C ALA A 35 -41.94 -8.75 -25.78
N SER A 36 -41.03 -8.88 -24.80
CA SER A 36 -39.66 -9.41 -24.93
C SER A 36 -38.57 -8.52 -25.54
N ALA A 37 -37.74 -7.95 -24.66
CA ALA A 37 -36.28 -7.93 -24.82
C ALA A 37 -35.62 -7.80 -23.43
N ASN A 38 -34.90 -8.83 -22.98
CA ASN A 38 -34.29 -8.85 -21.64
C ASN A 38 -32.89 -8.21 -21.68
N SER A 39 -32.81 -6.89 -21.60
CA SER A 39 -31.53 -6.16 -21.54
C SER A 39 -30.87 -6.34 -20.17
N VAL A 40 -29.97 -7.31 -20.05
CA VAL A 40 -29.14 -7.51 -18.85
C VAL A 40 -28.27 -6.27 -18.65
N SER A 41 -28.62 -5.42 -17.70
CA SER A 41 -27.79 -4.29 -17.29
C SER A 41 -26.51 -4.82 -16.65
N GLU A 42 -25.36 -4.52 -17.26
CA GLU A 42 -24.07 -4.74 -16.61
C GLU A 42 -24.06 -4.06 -15.22
N PRO A 43 -23.39 -4.65 -14.21
CA PRO A 43 -23.21 -3.98 -12.93
C PRO A 43 -22.25 -2.80 -13.13
N ALA A 44 -22.83 -1.64 -13.40
CA ALA A 44 -22.12 -0.37 -13.51
C ALA A 44 -21.23 -0.21 -12.26
N LYS A 45 -19.93 0.01 -12.49
CA LYS A 45 -18.94 0.19 -11.41
C LYS A 45 -19.30 1.45 -10.64
N SER A 46 -20.06 1.29 -9.55
CA SER A 46 -20.52 2.41 -8.73
C SER A 46 -19.31 3.19 -8.24
N ALA A 47 -19.27 4.48 -8.55
CA ALA A 47 -18.23 5.36 -8.07
C ALA A 47 -18.35 5.44 -6.55
N VAL A 48 -17.47 4.71 -5.85
CA VAL A 48 -17.43 4.62 -4.38
C VAL A 48 -17.35 6.04 -3.83
N SER A 49 -18.32 6.43 -3.00
CA SER A 49 -18.35 7.81 -2.51
C SER A 49 -17.12 8.11 -1.65
N ALA A 50 -16.71 9.37 -1.58
CA ALA A 50 -15.59 9.77 -0.72
C ALA A 50 -15.83 9.38 0.75
N VAL A 51 -17.10 9.32 1.19
CA VAL A 51 -17.49 8.88 2.53
C VAL A 51 -17.28 7.37 2.71
N ASP A 52 -17.64 6.56 1.72
CA ASP A 52 -17.42 5.09 1.75
C ASP A 52 -15.93 4.75 1.71
N LEU A 53 -15.15 5.48 0.92
CA LEU A 53 -13.68 5.37 0.88
C LEU A 53 -13.07 5.67 2.26
N HIS A 54 -13.64 6.62 3.02
CA HIS A 54 -13.21 6.96 4.39
C HIS A 54 -13.71 5.97 5.44
N CYS A 55 -14.80 5.25 5.18
CA CYS A 55 -15.23 4.11 5.99
C CYS A 55 -14.32 2.88 5.81
N LEU A 56 -13.56 2.81 4.71
CA LEU A 56 -12.54 1.79 4.46
C LEU A 56 -11.16 2.10 5.11
N TRP A 57 -10.93 3.32 5.59
CA TRP A 57 -9.68 3.69 6.28
C TRP A 57 -9.65 3.15 7.71
N TYR A 58 -8.48 2.71 8.18
CA TYR A 58 -8.31 2.29 9.57
C TYR A 58 -8.70 3.43 10.55
N PRO A 59 -9.53 3.17 11.60
CA PRO A 59 -10.16 4.24 12.38
C PRO A 59 -9.21 5.26 13.00
N THR A 60 -8.01 4.84 13.42
CA THR A 60 -7.01 5.77 13.99
C THR A 60 -6.50 6.76 12.95
N VAL A 61 -6.25 6.32 11.71
CA VAL A 61 -5.82 7.21 10.60
C VAL A 61 -6.88 8.27 10.32
N ARG A 62 -8.14 7.85 10.18
CA ARG A 62 -9.27 8.78 9.97
C ARG A 62 -9.40 9.79 11.11
N ARG A 63 -9.33 9.34 12.37
CA ARG A 63 -9.38 10.22 13.55
C ARG A 63 -8.23 11.21 13.58
N THR A 64 -7.00 10.77 13.31
CA THR A 64 -5.81 11.62 13.27
C THR A 64 -5.91 12.69 12.20
N VAL A 65 -6.25 12.33 10.95
CA VAL A 65 -6.42 13.31 9.85
C VAL A 65 -7.53 14.33 10.17
N MET A 66 -8.67 13.88 10.71
CA MET A 66 -9.76 14.77 11.14
C MET A 66 -9.38 15.67 12.33
N CYS A 67 -8.48 15.23 13.20
CA CYS A 67 -7.97 16.02 14.32
C CYS A 67 -7.02 17.12 13.81
N LEU A 68 -6.03 16.75 12.99
CA LEU A 68 -5.09 17.69 12.35
C LEU A 68 -5.83 18.80 11.57
N ALA A 69 -6.86 18.43 10.80
CA ALA A 69 -7.67 19.37 10.01
C ALA A 69 -8.39 20.46 10.85
N LYS A 70 -8.66 20.17 12.13
CA LYS A 70 -9.25 21.09 13.11
C LYS A 70 -8.17 21.87 13.85
N LEU A 71 -7.18 21.17 14.41
CA LEU A 71 -6.10 21.79 15.18
C LEU A 71 -5.34 22.85 14.36
N PHE A 72 -5.10 22.59 13.07
CA PHE A 72 -4.43 23.53 12.17
C PHE A 72 -5.14 24.89 12.04
N ARG A 73 -6.47 24.94 12.19
CA ARG A 73 -7.27 26.17 12.08
C ARG A 73 -7.39 26.94 13.40
N CYS A 74 -6.96 26.36 14.52
CA CYS A 74 -7.27 26.86 15.86
C CYS A 74 -6.04 27.01 16.78
N LEU A 75 -4.83 26.74 16.29
CA LEU A 75 -3.59 26.78 17.07
C LEU A 75 -2.47 27.48 16.30
N ASP A 76 -1.58 28.15 17.04
CA ASP A 76 -0.30 28.62 16.51
C ASP A 76 0.54 27.48 15.96
N MET A 77 1.23 27.73 14.84
CA MET A 77 2.02 26.74 14.10
C MET A 77 2.98 25.93 14.99
N GLY A 78 3.64 26.55 15.98
CA GLY A 78 4.55 25.85 16.90
C GLY A 78 3.84 24.81 17.77
N VAL A 79 2.67 25.16 18.31
CA VAL A 79 1.84 24.25 19.14
C VAL A 79 1.14 23.21 18.27
N PHE A 80 0.73 23.58 17.05
CA PHE A 80 0.22 22.64 16.07
C PHE A 80 1.27 21.57 15.72
N GLN A 81 2.53 21.94 15.45
CA GLN A 81 3.54 20.97 15.02
C GLN A 81 3.90 19.94 16.10
N SER A 82 4.02 20.33 17.37
CA SER A 82 4.28 19.36 18.46
C SER A 82 3.13 18.38 18.63
N LEU A 83 1.88 18.88 18.70
CA LEU A 83 0.69 18.03 18.78
C LEU A 83 0.50 17.17 17.52
N ALA A 84 0.83 17.69 16.33
CA ALA A 84 0.76 16.92 15.09
C ALA A 84 1.76 15.77 15.08
N ARG A 85 3.01 16.01 15.49
CA ARG A 85 4.04 14.97 15.62
C ARG A 85 3.61 13.87 16.59
N ASP A 86 3.05 14.23 17.74
CA ASP A 86 2.64 13.26 18.76
C ASP A 86 1.41 12.46 18.30
N LEU A 87 0.40 13.11 17.70
CA LEU A 87 -0.76 12.44 17.09
C LEU A 87 -0.35 11.49 15.96
N LEU A 88 0.63 11.87 15.12
CA LEU A 88 1.15 11.03 14.04
C LEU A 88 1.96 9.86 14.58
N THR A 89 2.73 10.05 15.65
CA THR A 89 3.48 8.98 16.32
C THR A 89 2.51 7.92 16.89
N MET A 90 1.54 8.34 17.70
CA MET A 90 0.50 7.46 18.24
C MET A 90 -0.32 6.77 17.14
N CYS A 91 -0.53 7.44 16.00
CA CYS A 91 -1.20 6.84 14.84
C CYS A 91 -0.35 5.74 14.17
N CYS A 92 0.96 5.94 14.07
CA CYS A 92 1.89 4.93 13.54
C CYS A 92 1.98 3.72 14.49
N ASP A 93 2.11 3.94 15.80
CA ASP A 93 2.17 2.86 16.79
C ASP A 93 0.85 2.05 16.81
N SER A 94 -0.30 2.71 16.65
CA SER A 94 -1.61 2.05 16.47
C SER A 94 -1.70 1.23 15.18
N LEU A 95 -0.98 1.59 14.11
CA LEU A 95 -0.90 0.81 12.87
C LEU A 95 0.01 -0.42 13.03
N ASP A 96 1.15 -0.27 13.71
CA ASP A 96 2.07 -1.37 13.97
C ASP A 96 1.45 -2.40 14.95
N GLU A 97 0.70 -1.95 15.97
CA GLU A 97 -0.16 -2.82 16.80
C GLU A 97 -1.18 -3.62 15.97
N ALA A 98 -1.83 -2.96 15.00
CA ALA A 98 -2.79 -3.61 14.12
C ALA A 98 -2.12 -4.61 13.18
N ALA A 99 -0.90 -4.33 12.71
CA ALA A 99 -0.10 -5.25 11.91
C ALA A 99 0.24 -6.54 12.67
N ILE A 100 0.69 -6.41 13.92
CA ILE A 100 0.94 -7.56 14.81
C ILE A 100 -0.34 -8.41 14.96
N LYS A 101 -1.48 -7.76 15.19
CA LYS A 101 -2.79 -8.43 15.32
C LYS A 101 -3.29 -9.07 14.03
N ILE A 102 -2.88 -8.58 12.85
CA ILE A 102 -3.18 -9.17 11.53
C ILE A 102 -2.27 -10.38 11.26
N ALA A 103 -0.97 -10.25 11.52
CA ALA A 103 0.02 -11.33 11.35
C ALA A 103 -0.28 -12.53 12.25
N ALA A 104 -0.74 -12.28 13.48
CA ALA A 104 -1.13 -13.30 14.45
C ALA A 104 -2.49 -13.98 14.17
N GLN A 105 -3.23 -13.59 13.12
CA GLN A 105 -4.50 -14.27 12.81
C GLN A 105 -4.26 -15.69 12.28
N PRO A 106 -5.08 -16.68 12.70
CA PRO A 106 -4.94 -18.05 12.22
C PRO A 106 -5.16 -18.14 10.70
N VAL A 107 -4.24 -18.83 10.02
CA VAL A 107 -4.33 -19.09 8.57
C VAL A 107 -5.49 -20.04 8.29
N LYS A 108 -6.67 -19.46 8.04
CA LYS A 108 -7.80 -20.17 7.41
C LYS A 108 -7.35 -20.70 6.04
N LYS A 109 -8.00 -21.76 5.55
CA LYS A 109 -7.63 -22.65 4.41
C LYS A 109 -7.09 -22.03 3.10
N THR A 110 -7.12 -20.72 2.92
CA THR A 110 -6.44 -19.97 1.85
C THR A 110 -4.93 -19.88 2.07
N THR A 111 -4.14 -20.14 1.02
CA THR A 111 -2.66 -20.06 0.96
C THR A 111 -2.08 -18.63 1.07
N ARG A 112 -2.75 -17.72 1.79
CA ARG A 112 -2.36 -16.30 1.86
C ARG A 112 -1.42 -16.04 3.03
N SER A 113 -0.25 -15.46 2.74
CA SER A 113 0.70 -15.04 3.78
C SER A 113 0.12 -13.93 4.67
N LYS A 114 -0.09 -14.24 5.95
CA LYS A 114 -0.57 -13.27 6.94
C LYS A 114 0.44 -12.19 7.29
N GLN A 115 1.73 -12.48 7.15
CA GLN A 115 2.76 -11.44 7.24
C GLN A 115 2.64 -10.44 6.10
N LEU A 116 2.39 -10.89 4.86
CA LEU A 116 2.22 -9.98 3.72
C LEU A 116 0.96 -9.11 3.85
N ASP A 117 -0.15 -9.68 4.33
CA ASP A 117 -1.37 -8.94 4.70
C ASP A 117 -1.09 -7.83 5.73
N ALA A 118 -0.19 -8.07 6.69
CA ALA A 118 0.19 -7.13 7.75
C ALA A 118 1.15 -6.03 7.27
N GLU A 119 2.15 -6.37 6.44
CA GLU A 119 3.06 -5.39 5.84
C GLU A 119 2.32 -4.44 4.89
N LEU A 120 1.49 -4.98 3.98
CA LEU A 120 0.70 -4.17 3.05
C LEU A 120 -0.37 -3.34 3.76
N PHE A 121 -0.94 -3.82 4.87
CA PHE A 121 -1.84 -3.02 5.70
C PHE A 121 -1.16 -1.73 6.20
N VAL A 122 0.06 -1.82 6.73
CA VAL A 122 0.76 -0.63 7.25
C VAL A 122 1.23 0.27 6.11
N VAL A 123 1.85 -0.29 5.07
CA VAL A 123 2.34 0.50 3.93
C VAL A 123 1.19 1.27 3.26
N LYS A 124 0.02 0.65 3.06
CA LYS A 124 -1.20 1.34 2.59
C LYS A 124 -1.54 2.53 3.48
N HIS A 125 -1.66 2.32 4.79
CA HIS A 125 -2.12 3.36 5.71
C HIS A 125 -1.09 4.47 5.96
N LEU A 126 0.21 4.19 5.84
CA LEU A 126 1.27 5.20 5.87
C LEU A 126 1.32 6.03 4.58
N LEU A 127 1.06 5.43 3.41
CA LEU A 127 0.89 6.17 2.15
C LEU A 127 -0.33 7.11 2.23
N ILE A 128 -1.45 6.63 2.78
CA ILE A 128 -2.63 7.47 3.08
C ILE A 128 -2.23 8.62 4.01
N LEU A 129 -1.63 8.32 5.17
CA LEU A 129 -1.29 9.33 6.19
C LEU A 129 -0.28 10.36 5.67
N ARG A 130 0.67 9.96 4.81
CA ARG A 130 1.60 10.85 4.11
C ARG A 130 0.86 11.82 3.19
N GLU A 131 -0.02 11.32 2.32
CA GLU A 131 -0.76 12.17 1.38
C GLU A 131 -1.71 13.13 2.13
N GLN A 132 -2.44 12.62 3.12
CA GLN A 132 -3.37 13.40 3.93
C GLN A 132 -2.69 14.44 4.85
N THR A 133 -1.36 14.40 4.99
CA THR A 133 -0.60 15.42 5.73
C THR A 133 0.17 16.40 4.84
N THR A 134 0.25 16.16 3.53
CA THR A 134 0.88 17.07 2.55
C THR A 134 0.36 18.52 2.65
N PRO A 135 -0.96 18.81 2.78
CA PRO A 135 -1.45 20.19 2.84
C PRO A 135 -0.89 21.03 4.00
N TYR A 136 -0.79 20.44 5.20
CA TYR A 136 -0.25 21.13 6.39
C TYR A 136 1.25 21.40 6.28
N ARG A 137 1.97 20.64 5.45
CA ARG A 137 3.41 20.81 5.20
C ARG A 137 3.70 22.02 4.31
N HIS A 138 2.87 22.28 3.30
CA HIS A 138 2.99 23.49 2.45
C HIS A 138 2.54 24.76 3.18
N ALA A 139 1.45 24.69 3.95
CA ALA A 139 0.97 25.84 4.73
C ALA A 139 1.83 26.14 5.99
N ALA A 140 2.82 25.30 6.30
CA ALA A 140 3.86 25.58 7.29
C ALA A 140 5.06 26.35 6.70
N THR A 141 5.32 26.24 5.39
CA THR A 141 6.41 26.97 4.70
C THR A 141 5.92 28.23 3.99
N GLN A 142 4.68 28.27 3.55
CA GLN A 142 4.01 29.47 3.01
C GLN A 142 3.05 30.05 4.06
N ARG A 143 3.47 31.13 4.72
CA ARG A 143 2.62 31.90 5.65
C ARG A 143 1.70 32.87 4.87
N ALA A 144 0.55 33.13 5.50
CA ALA A 144 -0.56 33.99 5.05
C ALA A 144 -1.48 33.39 3.96
N ASP A 145 -2.79 33.48 4.26
CA ASP A 145 -3.95 33.32 3.38
C ASP A 145 -4.14 32.03 2.54
N ALA A 146 -3.51 30.93 2.94
CA ALA A 146 -3.87 29.61 2.44
C ALA A 146 -5.19 29.10 3.08
N THR A 147 -6.34 29.49 2.52
CA THR A 147 -7.63 28.83 2.81
C THR A 147 -7.56 27.37 2.36
N LEU A 148 -7.16 26.46 3.27
CA LEU A 148 -6.96 25.03 3.00
C LEU A 148 -8.17 24.46 2.23
N PRO A 149 -7.99 24.09 0.95
CA PRO A 149 -9.07 23.49 0.18
C PRO A 149 -9.49 22.20 0.86
N THR A 150 -10.80 22.04 1.09
CA THR A 150 -11.42 20.74 1.40
C THR A 150 -11.45 19.92 0.12
N LYS A 151 -10.25 19.63 -0.41
CA LYS A 151 -10.01 18.92 -1.66
C LYS A 151 -10.54 17.51 -1.47
N ASP A 152 -11.43 17.07 -2.37
CA ASP A 152 -12.12 15.79 -2.21
C ASP A 152 -11.13 14.67 -1.93
N PHE A 153 -11.32 14.04 -0.77
CA PHE A 153 -10.31 13.24 -0.09
C PHE A 153 -10.17 11.82 -0.67
N SER A 154 -10.20 11.72 -2.00
CA SER A 154 -9.87 10.52 -2.76
C SER A 154 -8.35 10.31 -2.81
N LEU A 155 -7.94 9.06 -2.81
CA LEU A 155 -6.52 8.67 -2.89
C LEU A 155 -6.10 8.63 -4.36
N ASP A 156 -5.93 9.80 -4.95
CA ASP A 156 -5.46 9.93 -6.34
C ASP A 156 -3.94 9.69 -6.43
N LEU A 157 -3.56 8.41 -6.28
CA LEU A 157 -2.19 7.94 -6.46
C LEU A 157 -1.67 8.22 -7.89
N SER A 158 -2.55 8.42 -8.87
CA SER A 158 -2.22 8.84 -10.23
C SER A 158 -1.72 10.30 -10.32
N LYS A 159 -1.74 11.08 -9.22
CA LYS A 159 -1.01 12.35 -9.12
C LYS A 159 0.44 12.19 -8.64
N PHE A 160 0.79 11.06 -8.03
CA PHE A 160 2.17 10.82 -7.58
C PHE A 160 3.10 10.55 -8.77
N THR A 161 2.56 10.02 -9.86
CA THR A 161 3.23 9.49 -11.06
C THR A 161 3.99 10.56 -11.86
N ASN A 162 3.39 11.74 -12.06
CA ASN A 162 3.97 12.83 -12.84
C ASN A 162 5.22 13.48 -12.20
N VAL A 163 5.62 13.04 -11.00
CA VAL A 163 6.86 13.46 -10.30
C VAL A 163 7.86 12.28 -10.17
N ILE A 164 7.49 11.09 -10.67
CA ILE A 164 8.24 9.84 -10.50
C ILE A 164 9.02 9.44 -11.77
N PHE A 165 8.48 9.71 -12.96
CA PHE A 165 8.88 8.97 -14.18
C PHE A 165 10.17 9.42 -14.88
N ASP A 166 10.68 10.62 -14.62
CA ASP A 166 11.80 11.20 -15.41
C ASP A 166 13.14 10.46 -15.32
N ASP A 167 13.35 9.57 -14.33
CA ASP A 167 14.65 8.90 -14.15
C ASP A 167 14.59 7.47 -13.60
N ALA A 168 13.71 6.64 -14.20
CA ALA A 168 13.50 5.23 -13.84
C ALA A 168 14.78 4.36 -13.75
N SER A 169 15.88 4.80 -14.38
CA SER A 169 17.17 4.10 -14.39
C SER A 169 17.94 4.16 -13.05
N LYS A 170 17.71 5.19 -12.22
CA LYS A 170 18.56 5.49 -11.04
C LYS A 170 17.97 5.10 -9.69
N TRP A 171 16.70 4.67 -9.63
CA TRP A 171 15.95 4.56 -8.36
C TRP A 171 16.58 3.66 -7.27
N PHE A 172 17.34 2.63 -7.66
CA PHE A 172 17.86 1.58 -6.77
C PHE A 172 19.31 1.13 -7.09
N SER A 173 20.25 2.08 -7.21
CA SER A 173 21.66 1.72 -7.07
C SER A 173 21.92 1.23 -5.64
N ILE A 174 22.75 0.20 -5.45
CA ILE A 174 22.88 -0.52 -4.15
C ILE A 174 23.85 0.18 -3.17
N SER A 175 23.89 1.51 -3.23
CA SER A 175 24.71 2.38 -2.37
C SER A 175 23.85 3.02 -1.27
N SER A 176 24.50 3.52 -0.21
CA SER A 176 23.86 3.93 1.05
C SER A 176 22.85 5.09 0.96
N ASN A 177 22.77 5.76 -0.20
CA ASN A 177 21.81 6.83 -0.49
C ASN A 177 20.75 6.34 -1.50
N ASN A 178 19.67 5.75 -0.99
CA ASN A 178 18.60 5.20 -1.83
C ASN A 178 17.65 6.30 -2.34
N THR A 179 17.74 6.65 -3.62
CA THR A 179 16.90 7.71 -4.24
C THR A 179 15.41 7.37 -4.27
N PHE A 180 14.99 6.10 -4.21
CA PHE A 180 13.58 5.75 -3.94
C PHE A 180 13.12 6.15 -2.53
N LEU A 181 13.97 5.94 -1.52
CA LEU A 181 13.67 6.39 -0.18
C LEU A 181 13.69 7.92 -0.12
N GLU A 182 14.58 8.57 -0.87
CA GLU A 182 14.54 10.01 -1.07
C GLU A 182 13.23 10.44 -1.75
N LEU A 183 12.80 9.85 -2.86
CA LEU A 183 11.56 10.20 -3.58
C LEU A 183 10.29 10.00 -2.73
N ILE A 184 10.26 8.98 -1.86
CA ILE A 184 9.21 8.85 -0.86
C ILE A 184 9.35 9.89 0.25
N THR A 185 10.57 10.18 0.75
CA THR A 185 10.77 11.11 1.88
C THR A 185 11.04 12.56 1.49
N THR A 186 11.04 12.92 0.21
CA THR A 186 11.43 14.23 -0.34
C THR A 186 10.36 14.79 -1.26
N VAL A 187 10.14 16.09 -1.10
CA VAL A 187 9.46 17.02 -2.00
C VAL A 187 10.40 18.23 -1.91
N PRO A 188 10.81 18.86 -3.04
CA PRO A 188 11.87 19.87 -3.02
C PRO A 188 11.50 21.10 -2.18
N VAL A 189 12.52 21.95 -1.95
CA VAL A 189 12.52 23.25 -1.25
C VAL A 189 12.97 23.20 0.22
N GLN A 190 14.17 23.77 0.43
CA GLN A 190 14.67 24.61 1.54
C GLN A 190 14.22 24.24 2.98
N VAL A 191 15.19 23.84 3.80
CA VAL A 191 14.97 23.48 5.22
C VAL A 191 14.79 24.74 6.09
N SER A 192 13.73 24.73 6.89
CA SER A 192 13.65 25.46 8.16
C SER A 192 13.39 24.43 9.26
N GLU A 193 14.20 24.43 10.31
CA GLU A 193 14.43 23.24 11.15
C GLU A 193 13.17 22.72 11.85
N THR A 194 12.26 23.62 12.26
CA THR A 194 11.08 23.28 13.07
C THR A 194 9.98 22.54 12.31
N SER A 195 9.93 22.59 10.97
CA SER A 195 8.86 21.94 10.17
C SER A 195 9.20 20.51 9.74
N GLY A 196 10.42 20.03 10.02
CA GLY A 196 10.90 18.71 9.59
C GLY A 196 10.37 17.53 10.40
N ASP A 197 10.01 17.69 11.67
CA ASP A 197 9.86 16.56 12.60
C ASP A 197 8.59 15.71 12.33
N SER A 198 7.41 16.35 12.27
CA SER A 198 6.13 15.70 11.92
C SER A 198 6.18 14.91 10.61
N ARG A 199 6.96 15.39 9.64
CA ARG A 199 7.25 14.69 8.38
C ARG A 199 8.11 13.45 8.61
N ARG A 200 9.24 13.60 9.32
CA ARG A 200 10.23 12.54 9.57
C ARG A 200 9.63 11.34 10.29
N VAL A 201 8.61 11.51 11.13
CA VAL A 201 7.87 10.39 11.75
C VAL A 201 7.26 9.45 10.70
N ILE A 202 6.44 9.98 9.78
CA ILE A 202 5.78 9.18 8.73
C ILE A 202 6.82 8.64 7.76
N ASP A 203 7.70 9.50 7.27
CA ASP A 203 8.70 9.21 6.25
C ASP A 203 9.71 8.13 6.72
N SER A 204 10.07 8.11 8.02
CA SER A 204 10.93 7.07 8.63
C SER A 204 10.19 5.74 8.85
N ARG A 205 8.95 5.76 9.36
CA ARG A 205 8.16 4.53 9.51
C ARG A 205 7.89 3.88 8.15
N LEU A 206 7.49 4.66 7.14
CA LEU A 206 7.21 4.16 5.78
C LEU A 206 8.47 3.56 5.14
N ARG A 207 9.63 4.22 5.30
CA ARG A 207 10.95 3.68 4.91
C ARG A 207 11.23 2.31 5.54
N THR A 208 10.97 2.14 6.83
CA THR A 208 11.18 0.87 7.54
C THR A 208 10.23 -0.23 7.07
N ARG A 209 8.92 0.05 7.05
CA ARG A 209 7.89 -0.94 6.66
C ARG A 209 7.99 -1.32 5.17
N CYS A 210 8.43 -0.42 4.27
CA CYS A 210 8.71 -0.78 2.88
C CYS A 210 9.89 -1.76 2.74
N ASN A 211 10.99 -1.60 3.50
CA ASN A 211 12.10 -2.55 3.47
C ASN A 211 11.72 -3.92 4.06
N GLN A 212 10.85 -3.93 5.07
CA GLN A 212 10.27 -5.16 5.64
C GLN A 212 9.33 -5.84 4.63
N LEU A 213 8.43 -5.09 3.96
CA LEU A 213 7.59 -5.58 2.86
C LEU A 213 8.42 -6.22 1.73
N ILE A 214 9.50 -5.56 1.28
CA ILE A 214 10.39 -6.10 0.24
C ILE A 214 11.04 -7.41 0.69
N THR A 215 11.49 -7.46 1.95
CA THR A 215 12.07 -8.67 2.56
C THR A 215 11.06 -9.80 2.64
N THR A 216 9.91 -9.58 3.27
CA THR A 216 8.82 -10.56 3.39
C THR A 216 8.35 -11.08 2.03
N THR A 217 8.20 -10.21 1.04
CA THR A 217 7.67 -10.61 -0.28
C THR A 217 8.69 -11.40 -1.09
N ALA A 218 9.99 -11.05 -1.01
CA ALA A 218 11.04 -11.84 -1.63
C ALA A 218 11.22 -13.21 -0.94
N ASP A 219 11.17 -13.25 0.40
CA ASP A 219 11.32 -14.50 1.17
C ASP A 219 10.24 -15.54 0.84
N LEU A 220 9.02 -15.13 0.48
CA LEU A 220 7.95 -16.02 0.00
C LEU A 220 8.26 -16.74 -1.33
N VAL A 221 9.26 -16.27 -2.08
CA VAL A 221 9.64 -16.83 -3.40
C VAL A 221 11.04 -17.43 -3.38
N VAL A 222 12.03 -16.73 -2.81
CA VAL A 222 13.44 -17.14 -2.79
C VAL A 222 14.00 -17.39 -1.39
N GLY A 223 13.22 -17.29 -0.31
CA GLY A 223 13.72 -17.33 1.07
C GLY A 223 14.68 -18.50 1.41
N PRO A 224 14.42 -19.75 1.00
CA PRO A 224 15.36 -20.86 1.20
C PRO A 224 16.66 -20.70 0.40
N LEU A 225 16.56 -20.33 -0.89
CA LEU A 225 17.70 -20.07 -1.77
C LEU A 225 18.54 -18.89 -1.28
N LEU A 226 17.89 -17.85 -0.75
CA LEU A 226 18.53 -16.66 -0.17
C LEU A 226 19.43 -17.03 1.01
N ARG A 227 18.88 -17.75 1.99
CA ARG A 227 19.63 -18.23 3.17
C ARG A 227 20.81 -19.12 2.76
N TRP A 228 20.62 -19.97 1.74
CA TRP A 228 21.69 -20.76 1.16
C TRP A 228 22.77 -19.89 0.51
N THR A 229 22.41 -18.87 -0.29
CA THR A 229 23.39 -17.97 -0.92
C THR A 229 24.18 -17.16 0.11
N ASP A 230 23.53 -16.72 1.19
CA ASP A 230 24.20 -15.95 2.25
C ASP A 230 25.24 -16.83 2.97
N ILE A 231 24.88 -18.07 3.33
CA ILE A 231 25.82 -19.06 3.90
C ILE A 231 26.93 -19.40 2.90
N ALA A 232 26.61 -19.59 1.62
CA ALA A 232 27.58 -19.93 0.59
C ALA A 232 28.61 -18.81 0.37
N GLU A 233 28.21 -17.55 0.44
CA GLU A 233 29.10 -16.39 0.35
C GLU A 233 29.94 -16.21 1.62
N ASP A 234 29.35 -16.35 2.81
CA ASP A 234 30.05 -16.27 4.11
C ASP A 234 31.12 -17.37 4.29
N GLU A 235 30.83 -18.61 3.89
CA GLU A 235 31.83 -19.68 3.88
C GLU A 235 32.91 -19.44 2.82
N ALA A 236 32.54 -18.98 1.61
CA ALA A 236 33.48 -18.72 0.52
C ALA A 236 34.43 -17.54 0.74
N LEU A 237 34.21 -16.71 1.77
CA LEU A 237 35.12 -15.65 2.23
C LEU A 237 36.24 -16.17 3.16
N LYS A 238 36.12 -17.40 3.68
CA LYS A 238 37.12 -17.98 4.60
C LYS A 238 38.34 -18.50 3.84
N PRO A 239 39.57 -18.36 4.38
CA PRO A 239 40.78 -18.77 3.67
C PRO A 239 40.90 -20.28 3.47
N ASP A 240 40.40 -21.09 4.41
CA ASP A 240 40.41 -22.57 4.35
C ASP A 240 39.18 -23.17 3.63
N PHE A 241 38.43 -22.36 2.85
CA PHE A 241 37.22 -22.79 2.17
C PHE A 241 37.49 -23.95 1.19
N ASP A 242 36.82 -25.07 1.45
CA ASP A 242 36.93 -26.30 0.68
C ASP A 242 35.53 -26.91 0.55
N LEU A 243 35.03 -26.96 -0.69
CA LEU A 243 33.67 -27.40 -0.99
C LEU A 243 33.38 -28.82 -0.49
N SER A 244 34.39 -29.70 -0.41
CA SER A 244 34.23 -31.07 0.07
C SER A 244 33.86 -31.17 1.56
N LYS A 245 34.18 -30.14 2.34
CA LYS A 245 33.89 -30.06 3.79
C LYS A 245 32.46 -29.58 4.10
N HIS A 246 31.71 -29.10 3.11
CA HIS A 246 30.38 -28.51 3.29
C HIS A 246 29.30 -29.26 2.48
N PRO A 247 28.71 -30.36 3.02
CA PRO A 247 27.68 -31.14 2.35
C PRO A 247 26.46 -30.33 1.87
N SER A 248 26.12 -29.24 2.57
CA SER A 248 25.02 -28.33 2.21
C SER A 248 25.32 -27.44 0.99
N LEU A 249 26.59 -27.26 0.62
CA LEU A 249 26.98 -26.42 -0.52
C LEU A 249 27.12 -27.21 -1.83
N VAL A 250 26.74 -28.50 -1.82
CA VAL A 250 26.80 -29.40 -2.99
C VAL A 250 25.77 -28.98 -4.05
N ALA A 251 26.17 -29.04 -5.32
CA ALA A 251 25.37 -28.61 -6.48
C ALA A 251 23.95 -29.19 -6.56
N LYS A 252 23.73 -30.40 -6.01
CA LYS A 252 22.40 -31.02 -5.90
C LYS A 252 21.43 -30.18 -5.04
N GLU A 253 21.89 -29.70 -3.88
CA GLU A 253 21.07 -28.89 -2.98
C GLU A 253 20.75 -27.53 -3.62
N LEU A 254 21.74 -26.92 -4.29
CA LEU A 254 21.51 -25.70 -5.08
C LEU A 254 20.48 -25.89 -6.20
N ARG A 255 20.50 -27.03 -6.91
CA ARG A 255 19.44 -27.37 -7.89
C ARG A 255 18.08 -27.47 -7.23
N GLU A 256 17.97 -28.17 -6.10
CA GLU A 256 16.69 -28.41 -5.43
C GLU A 256 16.10 -27.11 -4.86
N LEU A 257 16.93 -26.22 -4.29
CA LEU A 257 16.52 -24.90 -3.82
C LEU A 257 16.15 -23.94 -4.97
N SER A 258 16.94 -23.90 -6.04
CA SER A 258 16.68 -23.03 -7.20
C SER A 258 15.47 -23.49 -8.01
N ALA A 259 15.24 -24.80 -8.16
CA ALA A 259 14.03 -25.36 -8.76
C ALA A 259 12.78 -25.08 -7.90
N ALA A 260 12.89 -25.17 -6.56
CA ALA A 260 11.80 -24.80 -5.66
C ALA A 260 11.44 -23.30 -5.78
N ALA A 261 12.44 -22.42 -5.81
CA ALA A 261 12.25 -20.99 -6.02
C ALA A 261 11.67 -20.66 -7.42
N PHE A 262 12.13 -21.33 -8.47
CA PHE A 262 11.59 -21.17 -9.82
C PHE A 262 10.16 -21.71 -9.97
N LYS A 263 9.80 -22.74 -9.20
CA LYS A 263 8.40 -23.17 -9.04
C LYS A 263 7.56 -22.13 -8.30
N ALA A 264 8.09 -21.50 -7.25
CA ALA A 264 7.41 -20.41 -6.53
C ALA A 264 7.17 -19.16 -7.41
N LEU A 265 8.06 -18.86 -8.37
CA LEU A 265 7.82 -17.85 -9.42
C LEU A 265 6.59 -18.15 -10.28
N ASN A 266 6.22 -19.42 -10.44
CA ASN A 266 5.03 -19.82 -11.20
C ASN A 266 3.77 -19.89 -10.34
N THR A 267 3.88 -20.33 -9.08
CA THR A 267 2.71 -20.63 -8.22
C THR A 267 2.40 -19.57 -7.17
N VAL A 268 3.42 -18.92 -6.58
CA VAL A 268 3.25 -17.95 -5.48
C VAL A 268 3.23 -16.52 -6.00
N TRP A 269 4.03 -16.20 -7.02
CA TRP A 269 4.09 -14.85 -7.61
C TRP A 269 2.73 -14.31 -8.11
N PRO A 270 1.86 -15.09 -8.78
CA PRO A 270 0.54 -14.60 -9.18
C PRO A 270 -0.36 -14.26 -7.99
N ASP A 271 -0.25 -15.00 -6.88
CA ASP A 271 -1.02 -14.72 -5.66
C ASP A 271 -0.47 -13.53 -4.89
N ILE A 272 0.86 -13.30 -4.90
CA ILE A 272 1.46 -12.04 -4.43
C ILE A 272 0.87 -10.85 -5.20
N LYS A 273 0.84 -10.90 -6.54
CA LYS A 273 0.23 -9.83 -7.36
C LYS A 273 -1.24 -9.58 -6.98
N LYS A 274 -2.04 -10.62 -6.77
CA LYS A 274 -3.45 -10.49 -6.31
C LYS A 274 -3.60 -9.86 -4.92
N ILE A 275 -2.66 -10.11 -4.01
CA ILE A 275 -2.69 -9.50 -2.66
C ILE A 275 -2.30 -8.02 -2.75
N TYR A 276 -1.29 -7.67 -3.55
CA TYR A 276 -0.95 -6.27 -3.84
C TYR A 276 -2.15 -5.51 -4.44
N ALA A 277 -2.83 -6.08 -5.44
CA ALA A 277 -4.04 -5.52 -6.03
C ALA A 277 -5.21 -5.36 -5.05
N LEU A 278 -5.36 -6.27 -4.08
CA LEU A 278 -6.39 -6.17 -3.04
C LEU A 278 -6.11 -5.04 -2.04
N TYR A 279 -4.85 -4.77 -1.72
CA TYR A 279 -4.46 -3.77 -0.73
C TYR A 279 -4.24 -2.39 -1.34
N ILE A 280 -3.55 -2.27 -2.47
CA ILE A 280 -3.21 -0.99 -3.09
C ILE A 280 -4.30 -0.57 -4.08
N GLY A 281 -4.66 -1.42 -5.04
CA GLY A 281 -5.74 -1.18 -6.00
C GLY A 281 -5.37 -0.22 -7.13
N VAL A 282 -4.08 0.03 -7.35
CA VAL A 282 -3.52 0.93 -8.37
C VAL A 282 -2.27 0.27 -8.94
N SER A 283 -2.44 -0.36 -10.11
CA SER A 283 -1.43 -1.16 -10.84
C SER A 283 -0.05 -0.49 -10.91
N GLU A 284 -0.01 0.83 -11.10
CA GLU A 284 1.23 1.60 -11.21
C GLU A 284 1.98 1.72 -9.86
N THR A 285 1.26 1.97 -8.77
CA THR A 285 1.84 1.97 -7.41
C THR A 285 2.27 0.55 -7.01
N GLU A 286 1.53 -0.48 -7.45
CA GLU A 286 1.90 -1.88 -7.26
C GLU A 286 3.16 -2.24 -8.03
N ALA A 287 3.28 -1.82 -9.30
CA ALA A 287 4.46 -2.04 -10.12
C ALA A 287 5.71 -1.37 -9.53
N ILE A 288 5.57 -0.17 -8.95
CA ILE A 288 6.62 0.54 -8.21
C ILE A 288 7.02 -0.26 -6.96
N LEU A 289 6.07 -0.64 -6.10
CA LEU A 289 6.35 -1.39 -4.87
C LEU A 289 6.88 -2.83 -5.12
N LEU A 290 6.52 -3.44 -6.26
CA LEU A 290 7.02 -4.75 -6.70
C LEU A 290 8.35 -4.67 -7.46
N SER A 291 8.82 -3.48 -7.89
CA SER A 291 10.08 -3.34 -8.61
C SER A 291 11.30 -3.78 -7.76
N PRO A 292 11.46 -3.35 -6.49
CA PRO A 292 12.53 -3.86 -5.63
C PRO A 292 12.40 -5.34 -5.29
N VAL A 293 11.18 -5.87 -5.21
CA VAL A 293 10.94 -7.29 -4.97
C VAL A 293 11.44 -8.11 -6.16
N ARG A 294 11.08 -7.71 -7.39
CA ARG A 294 11.57 -8.32 -8.63
C ARG A 294 13.10 -8.28 -8.69
N LYS A 295 13.70 -7.13 -8.38
CA LYS A 295 15.16 -6.99 -8.31
C LYS A 295 15.78 -7.93 -7.27
N ARG A 296 15.33 -7.92 -6.01
CA ARG A 296 15.90 -8.78 -4.95
C ARG A 296 15.80 -10.27 -5.28
N ILE A 297 14.70 -10.70 -5.91
CA ILE A 297 14.55 -12.08 -6.39
C ILE A 297 15.61 -12.39 -7.46
N ALA A 298 15.73 -11.55 -8.50
CA ALA A 298 16.70 -11.74 -9.58
C ALA A 298 18.16 -11.67 -9.08
N ASP A 299 18.48 -10.73 -8.18
CA ASP A 299 19.80 -10.58 -7.56
C ASP A 299 20.16 -11.82 -6.71
N THR A 300 19.18 -12.49 -6.08
CA THR A 300 19.41 -13.75 -5.35
C THR A 300 19.80 -14.89 -6.29
N PHE A 301 19.11 -15.03 -7.44
CA PHE A 301 19.53 -15.98 -8.48
C PHE A 301 20.89 -15.61 -9.08
N ALA A 302 21.20 -14.32 -9.25
CA ALA A 302 22.49 -13.86 -9.75
C ALA A 302 23.65 -14.20 -8.80
N ARG A 303 23.48 -14.04 -7.48
CA ARG A 303 24.47 -14.45 -6.47
C ARG A 303 24.69 -15.96 -6.45
N ALA A 304 23.61 -16.76 -6.51
CA ALA A 304 23.70 -18.21 -6.67
C ALA A 304 24.52 -18.61 -7.92
N TRP A 305 24.28 -17.93 -9.06
CA TRP A 305 25.02 -18.14 -10.31
C TRP A 305 26.49 -17.74 -10.21
N ALA A 306 26.78 -16.63 -9.51
CA ALA A 306 28.14 -16.13 -9.29
C ALA A 306 28.96 -17.02 -8.34
N PHE A 307 28.35 -17.62 -7.32
CA PHE A 307 28.98 -18.64 -6.48
C PHE A 307 29.31 -19.89 -7.30
N ALA A 308 28.31 -20.47 -7.98
CA ALA A 308 28.49 -21.68 -8.78
C ALA A 308 29.57 -21.50 -9.86
N SER A 309 29.59 -20.36 -10.55
CA SER A 309 30.59 -20.04 -11.58
C SER A 309 32.03 -20.01 -11.06
N LYS A 310 32.24 -19.67 -9.78
CA LYS A 310 33.56 -19.54 -9.15
C LYS A 310 34.02 -20.79 -8.38
N ARG A 311 33.09 -21.64 -7.95
CA ARG A 311 33.36 -22.73 -6.98
C ARG A 311 32.99 -24.13 -7.46
N TYR A 312 32.28 -24.28 -8.58
CA TYR A 312 31.89 -25.59 -9.14
C TYR A 312 32.66 -25.91 -10.43
N ASP A 313 32.94 -27.20 -10.66
CA ASP A 313 33.40 -27.74 -11.94
C ASP A 313 32.25 -27.79 -12.97
N GLU A 314 32.56 -27.99 -14.25
CA GLU A 314 31.53 -28.02 -15.32
C GLU A 314 30.45 -29.10 -15.10
N GLU A 315 30.81 -30.28 -14.59
CA GLU A 315 29.82 -31.32 -14.22
C GLU A 315 28.91 -30.83 -13.08
N MET A 316 29.48 -30.19 -12.06
CA MET A 316 28.72 -29.62 -10.95
C MET A 316 27.83 -28.44 -11.40
N LYS A 317 28.25 -27.63 -12.37
CA LYS A 317 27.41 -26.58 -13.00
C LYS A 317 26.23 -27.21 -13.75
N GLY A 318 26.48 -28.29 -14.50
CA GLY A 318 25.43 -29.08 -15.16
C GLY A 318 24.44 -29.70 -14.16
N ILE A 319 24.92 -30.21 -13.03
CA ILE A 319 24.09 -30.74 -11.94
C ILE A 319 23.29 -29.62 -11.25
N ALA A 320 23.85 -28.41 -11.08
CA ALA A 320 23.18 -27.29 -10.44
C ALA A 320 21.98 -26.74 -11.23
N GLY A 321 22.05 -26.78 -12.57
CA GLY A 321 20.89 -26.52 -13.45
C GLY A 321 20.21 -25.16 -13.27
N LEU A 322 20.94 -24.14 -12.83
CA LEU A 322 20.40 -22.84 -12.43
C LEU A 322 19.71 -22.10 -13.60
N PRO A 323 18.48 -21.58 -13.42
CA PRO A 323 17.82 -20.76 -14.43
C PRO A 323 18.57 -19.45 -14.63
N SER A 324 18.55 -18.91 -15.85
CA SER A 324 19.23 -17.64 -16.14
C SER A 324 18.48 -16.45 -15.54
N VAL A 325 19.21 -15.38 -15.21
CA VAL A 325 18.60 -14.15 -14.66
C VAL A 325 17.59 -13.54 -15.65
N GLN A 326 17.78 -13.73 -16.95
CA GLN A 326 16.81 -13.35 -17.99
C GLN A 326 15.52 -14.19 -17.92
N GLN A 327 15.61 -15.51 -17.71
CA GLN A 327 14.45 -16.37 -17.50
C GLN A 327 13.69 -15.98 -16.22
N VAL A 328 14.41 -15.64 -15.14
CA VAL A 328 13.81 -15.15 -13.89
C VAL A 328 13.04 -13.84 -14.12
N TYR A 329 13.63 -12.86 -14.82
CA TYR A 329 12.93 -11.62 -15.18
C TYR A 329 11.73 -11.85 -16.12
N LEU A 330 11.83 -12.77 -17.08
CA LEU A 330 10.72 -13.15 -17.96
C LEU A 330 9.54 -13.70 -17.16
N MET A 331 9.79 -14.55 -16.15
CA MET A 331 8.75 -15.08 -15.27
C MET A 331 8.16 -14.00 -14.34
N LEU A 332 9.00 -13.13 -13.78
CA LEU A 332 8.57 -12.04 -12.88
C LEU A 332 7.72 -10.98 -13.59
N ASN A 333 8.07 -10.65 -14.84
CA ASN A 333 7.37 -9.65 -15.66
C ASN A 333 6.23 -10.25 -16.49
N LYS A 334 5.94 -11.56 -16.37
CA LYS A 334 4.80 -12.18 -17.04
C LYS A 334 3.50 -11.61 -16.49
N GLU A 335 2.75 -10.91 -17.35
CA GLU A 335 1.38 -10.50 -17.09
C GLU A 335 0.46 -11.74 -17.04
N THR A 336 -0.59 -11.67 -16.22
CA THR A 336 -1.45 -12.79 -15.82
C THR A 336 -2.85 -12.31 -15.54
#